data_AF-A0A3M3WJU4-F1
#
_entry.id   AF-A0A3M3WJU4-F1
#
_cell.length_a   1.000
_cell.length_b   1.000
_cell.length_c   1.000
_cell.angle_alpha   90.00
_cell.angle_beta   90.00
_cell.angle_gamma   90.00
#
_symmetry.space_group_name_H-M   'P 1'
#
loop_
_entity.id
_entity.type
_entity.pdbx_description
1 polymer ?
#
loop_
_entity_poly.entity_id
_entity_poly.type
_entity_poly.pdbx_seq_one_letter_code
_entity_poly.pdbx_strand_id
1 'polypeptide(L)'
;MRLGELRGGALRYDPDWQEKPLLLLAAGTGLGPLWGVLREALRQEHQGTIRLIHLAHDSQQHYLANELKALAERYPQLLVQLITVQTLETTLAELRLLSRHAMALLCGSAESVEIFAKRLYLAGLPRNQLLADVFVARE
;
A
#
# COMPACT_ATOMS: atom_id res chain seq x y z
N MET A 1 -3.34 -22.44 0.53
CA MET A 1 -4.36 -21.51 -0.02
C MET A 1 -3.62 -20.45 -0.83
N ARG A 2 -3.75 -20.42 -2.17
CA ARG A 2 -3.06 -19.43 -3.03
C ARG A 2 -3.86 -18.12 -3.03
N LEU A 3 -3.43 -17.16 -2.22
CA LEU A 3 -3.95 -15.79 -2.15
C LEU A 3 -3.60 -15.06 -3.46
N GLY A 4 -4.59 -14.46 -4.14
CA GLY A 4 -4.31 -13.53 -5.26
C GLY A 4 -3.71 -14.17 -6.51
N GLU A 5 -3.97 -13.64 -7.70
CA GLU A 5 -2.97 -13.82 -8.75
C GLU A 5 -1.84 -12.88 -8.34
N LEU A 6 -0.71 -13.42 -7.88
CA LEU A 6 0.55 -12.69 -7.82
C LEU A 6 0.91 -12.35 -9.27
N ARG A 7 0.35 -11.26 -9.79
CA ARG A 7 0.69 -10.77 -11.13
C ARG A 7 2.07 -10.15 -11.03
N GLY A 8 3.09 -10.95 -11.29
CA GLY A 8 4.46 -10.50 -11.47
C GLY A 8 4.50 -9.49 -12.63
N GLY A 9 4.49 -8.21 -12.28
CA GLY A 9 4.51 -7.08 -13.17
C GLY A 9 4.64 -5.81 -12.34
N ALA A 10 5.35 -4.80 -12.86
CA ALA A 10 5.57 -3.57 -12.12
C ALA A 10 4.24 -2.96 -11.67
N LEU A 11 4.11 -2.71 -10.36
CA LEU A 11 2.98 -1.97 -9.82
C LEU A 11 2.93 -0.61 -10.51
N ARG A 12 1.76 -0.30 -11.08
CA ARG A 12 1.53 0.94 -11.82
C ARG A 12 0.16 1.50 -11.45
N TYR A 13 0.06 2.82 -11.50
CA TYR A 13 -1.22 3.49 -11.44
C TYR A 13 -2.01 3.22 -12.74
N ASP A 14 -3.31 3.04 -12.63
CA ASP A 14 -4.23 2.91 -13.74
C ASP A 14 -5.18 4.12 -13.75
N PRO A 15 -5.28 4.88 -14.87
CA PRO A 15 -6.20 6.00 -14.98
C PRO A 15 -7.66 5.64 -14.67
N ASP A 16 -8.07 4.39 -14.90
CA ASP A 16 -9.43 3.91 -14.57
C ASP A 16 -9.71 3.87 -13.06
N TRP A 17 -8.71 4.16 -12.22
CA TRP A 17 -8.85 4.26 -10.77
C TRP A 17 -9.04 5.69 -10.28
N GLN A 18 -9.18 6.70 -11.16
CA GLN A 18 -9.20 8.12 -10.81
C GLN A 18 -10.02 8.51 -9.56
N GLU A 19 -11.19 7.91 -9.39
CA GLU A 19 -12.12 8.19 -8.28
C GLU A 19 -12.10 7.10 -7.19
N LYS A 20 -11.39 5.99 -7.42
CA LYS A 20 -11.36 4.85 -6.50
C LYS A 20 -10.43 5.15 -5.33
N PRO A 21 -10.82 4.83 -4.08
CA PRO A 21 -9.87 4.88 -2.97
C PRO A 21 -8.66 3.97 -3.25
N LEU A 22 -7.45 4.49 -3.02
CA LEU A 22 -6.21 3.71 -3.12
C LEU A 22 -5.68 3.38 -1.73
N LEU A 23 -5.30 2.12 -1.54
CA LEU A 23 -4.59 1.65 -0.36
C LEU A 23 -3.21 1.11 -0.75
N LEU A 24 -2.16 1.81 -0.35
CA LEU A 24 -0.78 1.48 -0.65
C LEU A 24 -0.12 0.94 0.62
N LEU A 25 0.25 -0.34 0.63
CA LEU A 25 0.88 -1.01 1.79
C LEU A 25 2.29 -1.46 1.40
N ALA A 26 3.29 -0.75 1.91
CA ALA A 26 4.69 -1.04 1.68
C ALA A 26 5.38 -1.56 2.95
N ALA A 27 6.23 -2.57 2.82
CA ALA A 27 7.14 -3.00 3.87
C ALA A 27 8.60 -2.80 3.44
N GLY A 28 9.39 -2.14 4.29
CA GLY A 28 10.80 -1.84 4.04
C GLY A 28 11.01 -1.07 2.73
N THR A 29 11.91 -1.57 1.89
CA THR A 29 12.20 -0.99 0.56
C THR A 29 11.09 -1.21 -0.47
N GLY A 30 10.03 -1.97 -0.14
CA GLY A 30 8.82 -2.11 -0.96
C GLY A 30 8.11 -0.78 -1.20
N LEU A 31 8.46 0.27 -0.46
CA LEU A 31 8.01 1.63 -0.74
C LEU A 31 8.50 2.16 -2.09
N GLY A 32 9.64 1.70 -2.61
CA GLY A 32 10.19 2.16 -3.90
C GLY A 32 9.21 2.01 -5.07
N PRO A 33 8.68 0.79 -5.34
CA PRO A 33 7.63 0.61 -6.35
C PRO A 33 6.37 1.42 -6.09
N LEU A 34 5.88 1.47 -4.83
CA LEU A 34 4.66 2.23 -4.50
C LEU A 34 4.85 3.74 -4.55
N TRP A 35 6.08 4.24 -4.41
CA TRP A 35 6.43 5.64 -4.58
C TRP A 35 6.17 6.10 -6.02
N GLY A 36 6.50 5.26 -7.00
CA GLY A 36 6.17 5.51 -8.41
C GLY A 36 4.67 5.60 -8.63
N VAL A 37 3.90 4.66 -8.07
CA VAL A 37 2.42 4.67 -8.14
C VAL A 37 1.84 5.92 -7.50
N LEU A 38 2.29 6.28 -6.29
CA LEU A 38 1.81 7.47 -5.57
C LEU A 38 2.07 8.74 -6.38
N ARG A 39 3.32 8.91 -6.87
CA ARG A 39 3.68 10.09 -7.65
C ARG A 39 2.86 10.20 -8.93
N GLU A 40 2.60 9.07 -9.59
CA GLU A 40 1.80 9.06 -10.81
C GLU A 40 0.33 9.37 -10.53
N ALA A 41 -0.26 8.82 -9.47
CA ALA A 41 -1.62 9.15 -9.04
C ALA A 41 -1.76 10.65 -8.73
N LEU A 42 -0.82 11.23 -7.98
CA LEU A 42 -0.81 12.66 -7.68
C LEU A 42 -0.59 13.52 -8.93
N ARG A 43 0.28 13.09 -9.85
CA ARG A 43 0.52 13.77 -11.14
C ARG A 43 -0.72 13.79 -12.03
N GLN A 44 -1.52 12.73 -11.98
CA GLN A 44 -2.79 12.63 -12.71
C GLN A 44 -3.98 13.23 -11.94
N GLU A 45 -3.73 13.95 -10.83
CA GLU A 45 -4.78 14.62 -10.05
C GLU A 45 -5.85 13.65 -9.53
N HIS A 46 -5.42 12.47 -9.06
CA HIS A 46 -6.30 11.46 -8.49
C HIS A 46 -7.27 12.06 -7.45
N GLN A 47 -8.55 11.77 -7.62
CA GLN A 47 -9.66 12.38 -6.89
C GLN A 47 -10.09 11.54 -5.67
N GLY A 48 -9.83 10.23 -5.71
CA GLY A 48 -10.08 9.35 -4.58
C GLY A 48 -9.13 9.61 -3.39
N THR A 49 -9.48 9.07 -2.23
CA THR A 49 -8.57 9.08 -1.08
C THR A 49 -7.41 8.12 -1.30
N ILE A 50 -6.21 8.53 -0.93
CA ILE A 50 -5.01 7.69 -0.96
C ILE A 50 -4.56 7.46 0.48
N ARG A 51 -4.59 6.21 0.94
CA ARG A 51 -3.99 5.82 2.23
C ARG A 51 -2.71 5.05 1.95
N LEU A 52 -1.58 5.61 2.36
CA LEU A 52 -0.28 4.95 2.30
C LEU A 52 0.13 4.53 3.72
N ILE A 53 0.40 3.24 3.88
CA ILE A 53 0.94 2.66 5.11
C ILE A 53 2.32 2.10 4.79
N HIS A 54 3.34 2.59 5.49
CA HIS A 54 4.71 2.10 5.37
C HIS A 54 5.14 1.41 6.65
N LEU A 55 5.40 0.10 6.55
CA LEU A 55 5.95 -0.73 7.62
C LEU A 55 7.48 -0.71 7.56
N ALA A 56 8.10 -0.22 8.62
CA ALA A 56 9.54 -0.37 8.86
C ALA A 56 9.81 -1.27 10.07
N HIS A 57 11.04 -1.78 10.19
CA HIS A 57 11.43 -2.58 11.35
C HIS A 57 11.52 -1.71 12.61
N ASP A 58 12.02 -0.47 12.48
CA ASP A 58 12.05 0.54 13.52
C ASP A 58 11.66 1.93 12.97
N SER A 59 11.20 2.81 13.87
CA SER A 59 10.82 4.20 13.64
C SER A 59 11.87 5.04 12.92
N GLN A 60 13.17 4.72 13.07
CA GLN A 60 14.24 5.44 12.38
C GLN A 60 14.50 4.95 10.94
N GLN A 61 13.84 3.87 10.52
CA GLN A 61 14.11 3.18 9.25
C GLN A 61 13.01 3.40 8.21
N HIS A 62 12.18 4.42 8.39
CA HIS A 62 11.18 4.81 7.40
C HIS A 62 11.86 5.46 6.18
N TYR A 63 11.98 4.68 5.11
CA TYR A 63 12.38 5.17 3.79
C TYR A 63 11.45 6.30 3.33
N LEU A 64 12.01 7.40 2.81
CA LEU A 64 11.27 8.58 2.30
C LEU A 64 10.29 9.23 3.30
N ALA A 65 10.54 9.11 4.61
CA ALA A 65 9.63 9.64 5.64
C ALA A 65 9.34 11.14 5.49
N ASN A 66 10.37 11.95 5.24
CA ASN A 66 10.24 13.40 5.12
C ASN A 66 9.48 13.79 3.85
N GLU A 67 9.77 13.12 2.74
CA GLU A 67 9.12 13.33 1.45
C GLU A 67 7.63 12.95 1.51
N LEU A 68 7.31 11.83 2.15
CA LEU A 68 5.93 11.40 2.38
C LEU A 68 5.17 12.40 3.26
N LYS A 69 5.80 12.91 4.33
CA LYS A 69 5.20 13.94 5.17
C LYS A 69 4.90 15.22 4.39
N ALA A 70 5.88 15.69 3.60
CA ALA A 70 5.70 16.89 2.76
C ALA A 70 4.59 16.72 1.71
N LEU A 71 4.41 15.51 1.16
CA LEU A 71 3.29 15.23 0.27
C LEU A 71 1.95 15.24 1.01
N ALA A 72 1.86 14.60 2.19
CA ALA A 72 0.63 14.58 2.97
C ALA A 72 0.18 15.99 3.40
N GLU A 73 1.13 16.90 3.69
CA GLU A 73 0.83 18.31 3.97
C GLU A 73 0.29 19.06 2.74
N ARG A 74 0.69 18.64 1.53
CA ARG A 74 0.31 19.29 0.27
C ARG A 74 -1.00 18.76 -0.32
N TYR A 75 -1.30 17.48 -0.12
CA TYR A 75 -2.39 16.78 -0.76
C TYR A 75 -3.40 16.28 0.30
N PRO A 76 -4.53 16.98 0.51
CA PRO A 76 -5.50 16.62 1.54
C PRO A 76 -6.12 15.23 1.40
N GLN A 77 -6.13 14.67 0.17
CA GLN A 77 -6.60 13.31 -0.09
C GLN A 77 -5.60 12.22 0.32
N LEU A 78 -4.34 12.58 0.63
CA LEU A 78 -3.27 11.65 0.97
C LEU A 78 -3.12 11.54 2.50
N LEU A 79 -3.41 10.35 3.03
CA LEU A 79 -3.09 9.96 4.39
C LEU A 79 -1.85 9.06 4.40
N VAL A 80 -0.80 9.47 5.11
CA VAL A 80 0.40 8.66 5.33
C VAL A 80 0.43 8.17 6.78
N GLN A 81 0.67 6.87 6.95
CA GLN A 81 0.95 6.24 8.23
C GLN A 81 2.29 5.51 8.18
N LEU A 82 3.23 5.97 9.00
CA LEU A 82 4.51 5.30 9.22
C LEU A 82 4.35 4.42 10.45
N ILE A 83 4.49 3.10 10.27
CA ILE A 83 4.22 2.12 11.31
C ILE A 83 5.40 1.18 11.50
N THR A 84 5.54 0.65 12.71
CA THR A 84 6.49 -0.42 13.01
C THR A 84 5.77 -1.74 13.26
N VAL A 85 6.52 -2.83 13.39
CA VAL A 85 5.99 -4.17 13.72
C VAL A 85 5.12 -4.14 14.99
N GLN A 86 5.46 -3.31 15.97
CA GLN A 86 4.71 -3.16 17.22
C GLN A 86 3.29 -2.61 17.00
N THR A 87 3.11 -1.73 16.01
CA THR A 87 1.83 -1.07 15.69
C THR A 87 1.08 -1.72 14.54
N LEU A 88 1.67 -2.75 13.92
CA LEU A 88 1.16 -3.38 12.70
C LEU A 88 -0.25 -3.94 12.89
N GLU A 89 -0.44 -4.79 13.90
CA GLU A 89 -1.73 -5.45 14.15
C GLU A 89 -2.86 -4.45 14.39
N THR A 90 -2.62 -3.44 15.23
CA THR A 90 -3.61 -2.37 15.51
C THR A 90 -3.94 -1.58 14.26
N THR A 91 -2.94 -1.18 13.47
CA THR A 91 -3.18 -0.43 12.22
C THR A 91 -3.97 -1.25 11.22
N LEU A 92 -3.64 -2.53 11.07
CA LEU A 92 -4.37 -3.44 10.20
C LEU A 92 -5.79 -3.69 10.71
N ALA A 93 -6.03 -3.66 12.02
CA ALA A 93 -7.36 -3.79 12.60
C ALA A 93 -8.31 -2.65 12.14
N GLU A 94 -7.79 -1.45 11.88
CA GLU A 94 -8.56 -0.30 11.40
C GLU A 94 -9.03 -0.44 9.94
N LEU A 95 -8.45 -1.35 9.16
CA LEU A 95 -8.81 -1.58 7.75
C LEU A 95 -10.15 -2.32 7.55
N ARG A 96 -10.94 -2.58 8.61
CA ARG A 96 -12.21 -3.35 8.52
C ARG A 96 -13.30 -2.67 7.68
N LEU A 97 -13.16 -1.38 7.38
CA LEU A 97 -14.19 -0.56 6.74
C LEU A 97 -13.82 -0.13 5.31
N LEU A 98 -12.95 -0.88 4.64
CA LEU A 98 -12.54 -0.49 3.28
C LEU A 98 -13.73 -0.47 2.33
N SER A 99 -13.79 0.58 1.51
CA SER A 99 -14.75 0.67 0.42
C SER A 99 -14.61 -0.56 -0.48
N ARG A 100 -15.73 -1.19 -0.84
CA ARG A 100 -15.79 -2.30 -1.80
C ARG A 100 -15.26 -1.94 -3.21
N HIS A 101 -14.94 -0.68 -3.45
CA HIS A 101 -14.41 -0.15 -4.71
C HIS A 101 -12.93 0.27 -4.62
N ALA A 102 -12.28 0.06 -3.46
CA ALA A 102 -10.89 0.44 -3.28
C ALA A 102 -9.96 -0.44 -4.13
N MET A 103 -8.82 0.10 -4.55
CA MET A 103 -7.71 -0.66 -5.11
C MET A 103 -6.58 -0.73 -4.08
N ALA A 104 -6.12 -1.94 -3.77
CA ALA A 104 -5.00 -2.15 -2.87
C ALA A 104 -3.75 -2.59 -3.65
N LEU A 105 -2.63 -1.94 -3.36
CA LEU A 105 -1.32 -2.27 -3.91
C LEU A 105 -0.36 -2.59 -2.77
N LEU A 106 0.22 -3.79 -2.80
CA LEU A 106 1.11 -4.31 -1.77
C LEU A 106 2.53 -4.45 -2.31
N CYS A 107 3.53 -4.07 -1.53
CA CYS A 107 4.92 -4.35 -1.90
C CYS A 107 5.83 -4.58 -0.69
N GLY A 108 6.66 -5.62 -0.73
CA GLY A 108 7.58 -5.96 0.35
C GLY A 108 8.06 -7.41 0.28
N SER A 109 8.53 -7.94 1.42
CA SER A 109 8.87 -9.36 1.54
C SER A 109 7.63 -10.25 1.39
N ALA A 110 7.84 -11.52 1.03
CA ALA A 110 6.75 -12.49 0.91
C ALA A 110 5.89 -12.58 2.18
N GLU A 111 6.54 -12.56 3.35
CA GLU A 111 5.88 -12.58 4.65
C GLU A 111 4.98 -11.35 4.87
N SER A 112 5.51 -10.13 4.66
CA SER A 112 4.75 -8.91 4.86
C SER A 112 3.57 -8.80 3.90
N VAL A 113 3.79 -9.14 2.63
CA VAL A 113 2.74 -9.14 1.60
C VAL A 113 1.66 -10.16 1.95
N GLU A 114 2.03 -11.34 2.45
CA GLU A 114 1.06 -12.34 2.88
C GLU A 114 0.22 -11.88 4.07
N ILE A 115 0.84 -11.24 5.08
CA ILE A 115 0.13 -10.65 6.23
C ILE A 115 -0.89 -9.60 5.75
N PHE A 116 -0.45 -8.65 4.92
CA PHE A 116 -1.34 -7.62 4.36
C PHE A 116 -2.48 -8.23 3.55
N ALA A 117 -2.18 -9.16 2.65
CA ALA A 117 -3.18 -9.78 1.78
C ALA A 117 -4.23 -10.57 2.59
N LYS A 118 -3.79 -11.34 3.60
CA LYS A 118 -4.70 -12.03 4.52
C LYS A 118 -5.62 -11.06 5.23
N ARG A 119 -5.09 -9.94 5.71
CA ARG A 119 -5.89 -8.92 6.40
C ARG A 119 -6.95 -8.31 5.49
N LEU A 120 -6.57 -7.91 4.28
CA LEU A 120 -7.49 -7.30 3.31
C LEU A 120 -8.57 -8.28 2.85
N TYR A 121 -8.21 -9.54 2.67
CA TYR A 121 -9.18 -10.60 2.39
C TYR A 121 -10.22 -10.73 3.52
N LEU A 122 -9.76 -10.77 4.78
CA LEU A 122 -10.66 -10.80 5.95
C LEU A 122 -11.49 -9.52 6.12
N ALA A 123 -11.01 -8.40 5.57
CA ALA A 123 -11.76 -7.15 5.50
C ALA A 123 -12.74 -7.09 4.31
N GLY A 124 -12.81 -8.15 3.49
CA GLY A 124 -13.77 -8.27 2.38
C GLY A 124 -13.30 -7.68 1.05
N LEU A 125 -12.02 -7.35 0.88
CA LEU A 125 -11.50 -6.84 -0.39
C LEU A 125 -11.53 -7.94 -1.48
N PRO A 126 -12.20 -7.71 -2.62
CA PRO A 126 -12.18 -8.63 -3.76
C PRO A 126 -10.77 -8.90 -4.29
N ARG A 127 -10.52 -10.16 -4.70
CA ARG A 127 -9.20 -10.60 -5.19
C ARG A 127 -8.70 -9.80 -6.40
N ASN A 128 -9.59 -9.35 -7.28
CA ASN A 128 -9.25 -8.55 -8.46
C ASN A 128 -8.95 -7.07 -8.15
N GLN A 129 -9.12 -6.65 -6.90
CA GLN A 129 -8.80 -5.31 -6.42
C GLN A 129 -7.47 -5.25 -5.65
N LEU A 130 -6.75 -6.37 -5.57
CA LEU A 130 -5.46 -6.48 -4.90
C LEU A 130 -4.37 -6.79 -5.92
N LEU A 131 -3.38 -5.90 -6.01
CA LEU A 131 -2.15 -6.08 -6.78
C LEU A 131 -0.98 -6.16 -5.81
N ALA A 132 -0.01 -7.03 -6.09
CA ALA A 132 1.14 -7.21 -5.22
C ALA A 132 2.41 -7.48 -6.01
N ASP A 133 3.51 -6.89 -5.55
CA ASP A 133 4.87 -7.21 -5.99
C ASP A 133 5.70 -7.67 -4.80
N VAL A 134 6.36 -8.81 -4.94
CA VAL A 134 7.03 -9.50 -3.83
C VAL A 134 8.53 -9.51 -4.10
N PHE A 135 9.30 -9.00 -3.15
CA PHE A 135 10.74 -9.09 -3.19
C PHE A 135 11.16 -10.51 -2.81
N VAL A 136 11.55 -11.27 -3.82
CA VAL A 136 12.16 -12.58 -3.65
C VAL A 136 13.65 -12.35 -3.43
N ALA A 137 14.17 -12.70 -2.25
CA ALA A 137 15.60 -12.83 -2.08
C ALA A 137 16.10 -13.88 -3.08
N ARG A 138 17.09 -13.51 -3.90
CA ARG A 138 17.80 -14.51 -4.71
C ARG A 138 18.67 -15.31 -3.75
N GLU A 139 18.42 -16.62 -3.67
CA GLU A 139 19.34 -17.58 -3.07
C GLU A 139 20.62 -17.71 -3.92
#